data_AF-A0A961DYX9-F1
#
_entry.id   AF-A0A961DYX9-F1
#
_cell.length_a   1.000
_cell.length_b   1.000
_cell.length_c   1.000
_cell.angle_alpha   90.00
_cell.angle_beta   90.00
_cell.angle_gamma   90.00
#
_symmetry.space_group_name_H-M   'P 1'
#
loop_
_entity.id
_entity.type
_entity.pdbx_description
1 polymer ?
#
loop_
_entity_poly.entity_id
_entity_poly.type
_entity_poly.pdbx_seq_one_letter_code
_entity_poly.pdbx_strand_id
1 'polypeptide(L)' 'MRGFGKAVVVTVTSVAALTACGSDNNVPTAGQGGAAGVDCGGKKSLKASGASSQANAMTRFVTAYEAACPGFTLNYTS' A
#
# COMPACT_ATOMS: atom_id res chain seq x y z
N MET A 1 11.82 57.63 -24.51
CA MET A 1 10.73 57.16 -25.40
C MET A 1 10.10 55.95 -24.74
N ARG A 2 8.76 55.96 -24.70
CA ARG A 2 7.77 54.95 -24.31
C ARG A 2 8.26 53.50 -24.10
N GLY A 3 7.73 52.88 -23.04
CA GLY A 3 7.70 51.42 -22.95
C GLY A 3 7.09 50.86 -21.65
N PHE A 4 5.86 51.23 -21.28
CA PHE A 4 5.11 50.47 -20.28
C PHE A 4 4.63 49.15 -20.90
N GLY A 5 5.50 48.14 -20.89
CA GLY A 5 5.18 46.78 -21.34
C GLY A 5 4.57 45.98 -20.20
N LYS A 6 3.23 45.94 -20.12
CA LYS A 6 2.49 45.03 -19.24
C LYS A 6 2.64 43.59 -19.76
N ALA A 7 3.61 42.84 -19.23
CA ALA A 7 3.67 41.40 -19.44
C ALA A 7 2.76 40.70 -18.41
N VAL A 8 1.56 40.31 -18.83
CA VAL A 8 0.71 39.39 -18.06
C VAL A 8 1.25 37.98 -18.31
N VAL A 9 1.96 37.44 -17.33
CA VAL A 9 2.42 36.05 -17.33
C VAL A 9 1.26 35.18 -16.84
N VAL A 10 0.72 34.34 -17.72
CA VAL A 10 -0.22 33.28 -17.34
C VAL A 10 0.61 32.06 -16.97
N THR A 11 0.75 31.80 -15.67
CA THR A 11 1.32 30.54 -15.17
C THR A 11 0.26 29.46 -15.23
N VAL A 12 0.44 28.43 -16.06
CA VAL A 12 -0.30 27.18 -15.90
C VAL A 12 0.40 26.38 -14.79
N THR A 13 -0.09 26.51 -13.56
CA THR A 13 0.31 25.63 -12.45
C THR A 13 -0.51 24.36 -12.50
N SER A 14 -0.11 23.39 -13.33
CA SER A 14 -0.57 22.01 -13.18
C SER A 14 0.32 21.31 -12.16
N VAL A 15 0.07 21.52 -10.87
CA VAL A 15 0.59 20.63 -9.84
C VAL A 15 -0.34 19.42 -9.80
N ALA A 16 -0.06 18.43 -10.63
CA ALA A 16 -0.62 17.10 -10.41
C ALA A 16 0.08 16.54 -9.15
N ALA A 17 -0.53 16.75 -7.99
CA ALA A 17 -0.14 16.06 -6.79
C ALA A 17 -0.51 14.58 -6.94
N LEU A 18 0.39 13.75 -7.47
CA LEU A 18 0.30 12.31 -7.29
C LEU A 18 0.63 12.00 -5.82
N THR A 19 -0.33 12.17 -4.92
CA THR A 19 -0.23 11.62 -3.55
C THR A 19 -0.60 10.14 -3.60
N ALA A 20 0.21 9.35 -4.31
CA ALA A 20 0.16 7.90 -4.28
C ALA A 20 1.51 7.32 -4.71
N CYS A 21 2.59 7.78 -4.08
CA CYS A 21 3.80 6.99 -3.92
C CYS A 21 4.06 6.99 -2.41
N GLY A 22 3.86 5.82 -1.79
CA GLY A 22 3.83 5.65 -0.34
C GLY A 22 5.03 6.33 0.30
N SER A 23 4.77 7.26 1.22
CA SER A 23 5.80 7.78 2.10
C SER A 23 6.15 6.67 3.08
N ASP A 24 7.32 6.06 2.90
CA ASP A 24 7.91 5.15 3.88
C ASP A 24 8.12 5.89 5.20
N ASN A 25 7.13 5.80 6.09
CA ASN A 25 7.29 6.15 7.48
C ASN A 25 8.15 5.04 8.11
N ASN A 26 9.47 5.24 8.11
CA ASN A 26 10.38 4.43 8.92
C ASN A 26 9.98 4.63 10.38
N VAL A 27 9.25 3.66 10.93
CA VAL A 27 8.93 3.60 12.35
C VAL A 27 10.24 3.67 13.15
N PRO A 28 10.30 4.38 14.29
CA PRO A 28 11.46 4.32 15.16
C PRO A 28 11.73 2.84 15.47
N THR A 29 13.01 2.43 15.44
CA THR A 29 13.41 1.05 15.72
C THR A 29 12.84 0.62 17.07
N ALA A 30 11.71 -0.08 17.03
CA ALA A 30 11.15 -0.71 18.20
C ALA A 30 12.05 -1.91 18.46
N GLY A 31 12.87 -1.80 19.50
CA GLY A 31 13.64 -2.93 20.03
C GLY A 31 12.74 -4.15 20.09
N GLN A 32 13.29 -5.29 19.64
CA GLN A 32 12.64 -6.59 19.43
C GLN A 32 11.19 -6.63 19.92
N GLY A 33 10.28 -6.15 19.08
CA GLY A 33 8.84 -6.22 19.36
C GLY A 33 8.46 -7.69 19.38
N GLY A 34 8.19 -8.23 20.58
CA GLY A 34 7.55 -9.53 20.74
C GLY A 34 6.33 -9.62 19.82
N ALA A 35 6.04 -10.83 19.32
CA ALA A 35 5.00 -11.09 18.34
C ALA A 35 3.76 -10.22 18.60
N ALA A 36 3.57 -9.19 17.76
CA ALA A 36 2.37 -8.36 17.84
C ALA A 36 1.19 -9.32 17.66
N GLY A 37 0.30 -9.36 18.65
CA GLY A 37 -0.86 -10.24 18.61
C GLY A 37 -1.64 -9.98 17.34
N VAL A 38 -1.81 -11.03 16.52
CA VAL A 38 -2.62 -10.97 15.31
C VAL A 38 -4.08 -11.16 15.68
N ASP A 39 -4.92 -10.17 15.39
CA ASP A 39 -6.35 -10.30 15.58
C ASP A 39 -6.97 -11.00 14.36
N CYS A 40 -7.14 -12.32 14.49
CA CYS A 40 -7.72 -13.16 13.45
C CYS A 40 -9.25 -13.11 13.53
N GLY A 41 -9.83 -12.09 12.88
CA GLY A 41 -11.27 -11.88 12.82
C GLY A 41 -11.91 -12.22 11.46
N GLY A 42 -13.24 -12.22 11.42
CA GLY A 42 -14.01 -12.31 10.17
C GLY A 42 -14.25 -13.73 9.65
N LYS A 43 -14.35 -13.87 8.33
CA LYS A 43 -14.66 -15.15 7.68
C LYS A 43 -13.45 -16.07 7.72
N LYS A 44 -13.64 -17.32 8.17
CA LYS A 44 -12.59 -18.35 8.21
C LYS A 44 -12.07 -18.76 6.83
N SER A 45 -12.90 -18.70 5.79
CA SER A 45 -12.47 -18.95 4.41
C SER A 45 -12.68 -17.69 3.58
N LEU A 46 -11.57 -17.12 3.13
CA LEU A 46 -11.52 -15.96 2.25
C LEU A 46 -11.16 -16.41 0.84
N LYS A 47 -11.93 -15.98 -0.15
CA LYS A 47 -11.58 -16.10 -1.57
C LYS A 47 -11.16 -14.73 -2.07
N ALA A 48 -10.02 -14.67 -2.73
CA ALA A 48 -9.47 -13.45 -3.32
C ALA A 48 -8.97 -13.74 -4.74
N SER A 49 -8.93 -12.70 -5.57
CA SER A 49 -8.32 -12.78 -6.89
C SER A 49 -7.58 -11.48 -7.20
N GLY A 50 -6.55 -11.55 -8.03
CA GLY A 50 -5.73 -10.40 -8.40
C GLY A 50 -4.79 -10.71 -9.55
N ALA A 51 -3.82 -9.83 -9.83
CA ALA A 51 -2.93 -10.03 -10.97
C ALA A 51 -1.97 -11.21 -10.80
N SER A 52 -1.63 -11.88 -11.90
CA SER A 52 -0.60 -12.93 -11.94
C SER A 52 0.79 -12.44 -11.54
N SER A 53 1.11 -11.17 -11.79
CA SER A 53 2.35 -10.54 -11.32
C SER A 53 2.49 -10.53 -9.79
N GLN A 54 1.37 -10.61 -9.05
CA GLN A 54 1.35 -10.61 -7.59
C GLN A 54 1.26 -12.02 -6.98
N ALA A 55 1.08 -13.06 -7.82
CA ALA A 55 0.81 -14.42 -7.35
C ALA A 55 1.88 -14.94 -6.38
N ASN A 56 3.17 -14.70 -6.68
CA ASN A 56 4.26 -15.13 -5.81
C ASN A 56 4.20 -14.49 -4.41
N ALA A 57 3.95 -13.18 -4.36
CA ALA A 57 3.81 -12.44 -3.11
C ALA A 57 2.60 -12.95 -2.30
N MET A 58 1.47 -13.18 -2.98
CA MET A 58 0.27 -13.71 -2.34
C MET A 58 0.45 -15.12 -1.80
N THR A 59 1.20 -15.99 -2.48
CA THR A 59 1.55 -17.31 -1.93
C THR A 59 2.26 -17.20 -0.59
N ARG A 60 3.24 -16.29 -0.47
CA ARG A 60 3.97 -16.08 0.78
C ARG A 60 3.08 -15.48 1.87
N PHE A 61 2.23 -14.53 1.49
CA PHE A 61 1.28 -13.93 2.41
C PHE A 61 0.29 -14.96 2.96
N VAL A 62 -0.30 -15.82 2.11
CA VAL A 62 -1.23 -16.87 2.55
C VAL A 62 -0.57 -17.77 3.58
N THR A 63 0.66 -18.24 3.33
CA THR A 63 1.39 -19.08 4.29
C THR A 63 1.59 -18.38 5.63
N ALA A 64 2.00 -17.11 5.63
CA ALA A 64 2.19 -16.36 6.86
C ALA A 64 0.86 -16.10 7.60
N TYR A 65 -0.20 -15.79 6.85
CA TYR A 65 -1.54 -15.56 7.39
C TYR A 65 -2.11 -16.81 8.07
N GLU A 66 -2.02 -17.98 7.43
CA GLU A 66 -2.54 -19.23 8.00
C GLU A 66 -1.71 -19.72 9.20
N ALA A 67 -0.40 -19.44 9.22
CA ALA A 67 0.45 -19.70 10.38
C ALA A 67 0.09 -18.78 11.57
N ALA A 68 -0.23 -17.52 11.28
CA ALA A 68 -0.62 -16.53 12.28
C ALA A 68 -2.06 -16.75 12.77
N CYS A 69 -2.95 -17.26 11.90
CA CYS A 69 -4.37 -17.47 12.15
C CYS A 69 -4.79 -18.93 11.94
N PRO A 70 -4.51 -19.82 12.91
CA PRO A 70 -4.87 -21.23 12.79
C PRO A 70 -6.36 -21.44 12.54
N GLY A 71 -6.70 -22.21 11.51
CA GLY A 71 -8.09 -22.51 11.12
C GLY A 71 -8.75 -21.45 10.23
N PHE A 72 -8.01 -20.41 9.82
CA PHE A 72 -8.38 -19.53 8.72
C PHE A 72 -7.67 -20.00 7.43
N THR A 73 -8.26 -19.68 6.29
CA THR A 73 -7.77 -20.06 4.97
C THR A 73 -7.99 -18.92 3.98
N LEU A 74 -6.99 -18.66 3.13
CA LEU A 74 -7.08 -17.67 2.07
C LEU A 74 -6.81 -18.32 0.70
N ASN A 75 -7.88 -18.51 -0.08
CA ASN A 75 -7.82 -19.05 -1.43
C ASN A 75 -7.65 -17.90 -2.45
N TYR A 76 -6.43 -17.73 -2.94
CA TYR A 76 -6.11 -16.73 -3.96
C TYR A 76 -6.10 -17.31 -5.37
N THR A 77 -6.62 -16.57 -6.35
CA THR A 77 -6.55 -16.91 -7.78
C THR A 77 -6.02 -15.73 -8.58
N SER A 78 -4.94 -15.95 -9.34
CA SER A 78 -4.38 -14.96 -10.27
C SER A 78 -5.10 -14.93 -11.61
#